data_AF-A0A9R1D1A2-F1
#
_entry.id   AF-A0A9R1D1A2-F1
#
_cell.length_a   1.000
_cell.length_b   1.000
_cell.length_c   1.000
_cell.angle_alpha   90.00
_cell.angle_beta   90.00
_cell.angle_gamma   90.00
#
_symmetry.space_group_name_H-M   'P 1'
#
loop_
_entity.id
_entity.type
_entity.pdbx_description
1 polymer ?
#
loop_
_entity_poly.entity_id
_entity_poly.type
_entity_poly.pdbx_seq_one_letter_code
_entity_poly.pdbx_strand_id
1 'polypeptide(L)'
;MLSNEEDVYRDLKEHGIHKDATQGDNKDYVKLLERHLFEAKRQLERAKAKIGRRDETIKRLSQTRQLPTDFKAGDLERKLEDLTNQHSVLKAKYQNQVGDLELQNMKLQEELDLLRSSHRSSQNELDSLRKRQTQTLVDFDALRIVLADQKNKAITQKGEDRMFERGRIKWEGERSRMEMRIEELKESKERSDKKREELKLEVGKLKEQAKLSSKEIKALKEEVKQSHTVLFIETQSVLKSTGIGTILPGDEIRIVEMEGNLRERLKTVEDERMVLKAVIKDIKDDQQALRNEITEFALTIGNRNLWDFVADLSEVTPTPQDVLSVTLNHINLSSSYYTQQIKTLNSANKSFTSKLSTTTSNLSTCQSALADLRREHSDLRTRYSALEKAHEPCDGVREELLATEKECMFRGQKIEGLEKDLQRMEIKSRDDAEKVKRANELVTRAKSAEQALDEEIQHLRKAYIEASQYQELYNDLQEQHEMILARETAAIEEAGWLAMHNAELVGHSNDVQKVSYVEGVRREMALVKQELATTRHLLNNANDKVQTLENEIAAYKSVDAGLDGLNLGASTRTRVVRRQPEGGQLTVSKIGRSILGPNGRH
;
A
#
# COMPACT_ATOMS: atom_id res chain seq x y z
N MET A 1 0.72 -42.12 -41.15
CA MET A 1 2.06 -42.36 -41.72
C MET A 1 3.12 -41.99 -40.67
N LEU A 2 3.11 -42.64 -39.51
CA LEU A 2 3.97 -42.34 -38.36
C LEU A 2 4.36 -43.67 -37.70
N SER A 3 5.17 -44.48 -38.40
CA SER A 3 5.50 -45.83 -37.93
C SER A 3 6.96 -46.24 -38.22
N ASN A 4 7.83 -45.31 -38.62
CA ASN A 4 9.23 -45.63 -38.99
C ASN A 4 10.30 -44.93 -38.13
N GLU A 5 9.93 -44.15 -37.12
CA GLU A 5 10.94 -43.50 -36.25
C GLU A 5 11.37 -44.37 -35.06
N GLU A 6 10.55 -45.33 -34.62
CA GLU A 6 10.90 -46.19 -33.47
C GLU A 6 11.90 -47.30 -33.80
N ASP A 7 12.00 -47.73 -35.06
CA ASP A 7 12.92 -48.81 -35.44
C ASP A 7 14.37 -48.31 -35.67
N VAL A 8 14.57 -47.02 -35.94
CA VAL A 8 15.93 -46.42 -36.04
C VAL A 8 16.57 -46.23 -34.66
N TYR A 9 15.77 -46.07 -33.60
CA TYR A 9 16.28 -45.92 -32.23
C TYR A 9 16.65 -47.24 -31.55
N ARG A 10 16.21 -48.38 -32.10
CA ARG A 10 16.49 -49.71 -31.53
C ARG A 10 17.90 -50.20 -31.88
N ASP A 11 18.36 -49.96 -33.12
CA ASP A 11 19.71 -50.34 -33.58
C ASP A 11 20.83 -49.53 -32.90
N LEU A 12 20.57 -48.26 -32.52
CA LEU A 12 21.58 -47.42 -31.86
C LEU A 12 21.81 -47.79 -30.38
N LYS A 13 20.89 -48.54 -29.75
CA LYS A 13 21.00 -48.96 -28.35
C LYS A 13 21.85 -50.22 -28.16
N GLU A 14 22.02 -51.03 -29.20
CA GLU A 14 22.83 -52.26 -29.17
C GLU A 14 24.34 -52.02 -29.34
N HIS A 15 24.79 -50.77 -29.55
CA HIS A 15 26.22 -50.43 -29.71
C HIS A 15 26.85 -49.71 -28.52
N GLY A 16 26.21 -49.69 -27.35
CA GLY A 16 26.86 -49.27 -26.10
C GLY A 16 27.40 -47.84 -26.10
N ILE A 17 26.79 -46.92 -26.84
CA ILE A 17 27.17 -45.50 -26.85
C ILE A 17 26.47 -44.81 -25.68
N HIS A 18 27.18 -44.67 -24.56
CA HIS A 18 26.75 -43.91 -23.39
C HIS A 18 26.39 -42.46 -23.77
N LYS A 19 25.25 -41.97 -23.26
CA LYS A 19 24.65 -40.65 -23.55
C LYS A 19 25.43 -39.43 -23.03
N ASP A 20 26.60 -39.63 -22.43
CA ASP A 20 27.44 -38.57 -21.86
C ASP A 20 28.62 -38.19 -22.76
N ALA A 21 28.47 -38.31 -24.08
CA ALA A 21 29.43 -37.78 -25.03
C ALA A 21 29.39 -36.25 -24.99
N THR A 22 30.39 -35.66 -24.36
CA THR A 22 30.56 -34.22 -24.30
C THR A 22 30.68 -33.64 -25.71
N GLN A 23 30.28 -32.38 -25.91
CA GLN A 23 30.29 -31.71 -27.22
C GLN A 23 31.65 -31.74 -27.95
N GLY A 24 32.75 -32.09 -27.26
CA GLY A 24 34.07 -32.36 -27.84
C GLY A 24 34.15 -33.64 -28.67
N ASP A 25 33.49 -34.72 -28.25
CA ASP A 25 33.66 -36.06 -28.83
C ASP A 25 33.04 -36.16 -30.24
N ASN A 26 31.92 -35.45 -30.47
CA ASN A 26 31.30 -35.36 -31.79
C ASN A 26 32.18 -34.63 -32.83
N LYS A 27 33.00 -33.66 -32.40
CA LYS A 27 33.88 -32.92 -33.31
C LYS A 27 35.03 -33.78 -33.82
N ASP A 28 35.54 -34.67 -32.96
CA ASP A 28 36.65 -35.55 -33.32
C ASP A 28 36.16 -36.76 -34.13
N TYR A 29 34.93 -37.21 -33.92
CA TYR A 29 34.28 -38.20 -34.78
C TYR A 29 34.06 -37.69 -36.22
N VAL A 30 33.57 -36.45 -36.39
CA VAL A 30 33.41 -35.84 -37.73
C VAL A 30 34.76 -35.71 -38.45
N LYS A 31 35.81 -35.28 -37.74
CA LYS A 31 37.17 -35.22 -38.32
C LYS A 31 37.70 -36.60 -38.72
N LEU A 32 37.38 -37.64 -37.95
CA LEU A 32 37.78 -39.01 -38.27
C LEU A 32 37.12 -39.47 -39.58
N LEU A 33 35.81 -39.25 -39.72
CA LEU A 33 35.07 -39.54 -40.95
C LEU A 33 35.62 -38.77 -42.16
N GLU A 34 35.94 -37.48 -42.00
CA GLU A 34 36.54 -36.67 -43.07
C GLU A 34 37.90 -37.24 -43.52
N ARG A 35 38.73 -37.75 -42.59
CA ARG A 35 39.99 -38.43 -42.95
C ARG A 35 39.75 -39.73 -43.70
N HIS A 36 38.79 -40.55 -43.28
CA HIS A 36 38.47 -41.80 -43.97
C HIS A 36 37.95 -41.56 -45.38
N LEU A 37 37.09 -40.56 -45.57
CA LEU A 37 36.56 -40.20 -46.88
C LEU A 37 37.67 -39.66 -47.80
N PHE A 38 38.60 -38.87 -47.25
CA PHE A 38 39.78 -38.41 -47.97
C PHE A 38 40.67 -39.58 -48.44
N GLU A 39 40.95 -40.54 -47.57
CA GLU A 39 41.80 -41.70 -47.91
C GLU A 39 41.10 -42.63 -48.92
N ALA A 40 39.79 -42.83 -48.81
CA ALA A 40 39.00 -43.60 -49.78
C ALA A 40 39.02 -42.96 -51.19
N LYS A 41 38.82 -41.64 -51.28
CA LYS A 41 38.94 -40.88 -52.55
C LYS A 41 40.33 -41.04 -53.17
N ARG A 42 41.37 -40.97 -52.33
CA ARG A 42 42.76 -41.14 -52.77
C ARG A 42 43.05 -42.55 -53.30
N GLN A 43 42.49 -43.58 -52.68
CA GLN A 43 42.62 -44.96 -53.16
C GLN A 43 41.91 -45.18 -54.49
N LEU A 44 40.72 -44.60 -54.65
CA LEU A 44 39.95 -44.64 -55.90
C LEU A 44 40.70 -43.97 -57.06
N GLU A 45 41.29 -42.79 -56.84
CA GLU A 45 42.16 -42.12 -57.83
C GLU A 45 43.37 -42.98 -58.22
N ARG A 46 44.03 -43.62 -57.25
CA ARG A 46 45.15 -44.55 -57.53
C ARG A 46 44.70 -45.75 -58.38
N ALA A 47 43.50 -46.29 -58.13
CA ALA A 47 42.94 -47.38 -58.92
C ALA A 47 42.62 -46.95 -60.36
N LYS A 48 41.96 -45.79 -60.53
CA LYS A 48 41.68 -45.19 -61.85
C LYS A 48 42.96 -44.96 -62.65
N ALA A 49 44.01 -44.42 -62.03
CA ALA A 49 45.31 -44.23 -62.67
C ALA A 49 45.99 -45.55 -63.09
N LYS A 50 45.88 -46.62 -62.29
CA LYS A 50 46.43 -47.95 -62.63
C LYS A 50 45.70 -48.58 -63.83
N ILE A 51 44.38 -48.44 -63.90
CA ILE A 51 43.58 -48.92 -65.05
C ILE A 51 43.97 -48.15 -66.31
N GLY A 52 44.08 -46.82 -66.25
CA GLY A 52 44.49 -45.99 -67.39
C GLY A 52 45.84 -46.39 -67.98
N ARG A 53 46.86 -46.63 -67.14
CA ARG A 53 48.19 -47.11 -67.60
C ARG A 53 48.13 -48.47 -68.30
N ARG A 54 47.26 -49.38 -67.84
CA ARG A 54 47.08 -50.70 -68.46
C ARG A 54 46.36 -50.60 -69.80
N ASP A 55 45.31 -49.79 -69.89
CA ASP A 55 44.59 -49.54 -71.16
C ASP A 55 45.52 -48.88 -72.20
N GLU A 56 46.40 -47.94 -71.80
CA GLU A 56 47.43 -47.39 -72.69
C GLU A 56 48.45 -48.44 -73.15
N THR A 57 48.86 -49.36 -72.27
CA THR A 57 49.80 -50.44 -72.62
C THR A 57 49.17 -51.40 -73.63
N ILE A 58 47.90 -51.74 -73.45
CA ILE A 58 47.14 -52.58 -74.40
C ILE A 58 46.98 -51.87 -75.74
N LYS A 59 46.71 -50.57 -75.74
CA LYS A 59 46.64 -49.77 -76.96
C LYS A 59 47.96 -49.77 -77.74
N ARG A 60 49.10 -49.74 -77.04
CA ARG A 60 50.43 -49.86 -77.68
C ARG A 60 50.65 -51.26 -78.25
N LEU A 61 50.30 -52.31 -77.51
CA LEU A 61 50.44 -53.70 -77.97
C LEU A 61 49.53 -54.00 -79.17
N SER A 62 48.30 -53.47 -79.20
CA SER A 62 47.39 -53.64 -80.33
C SER A 62 47.81 -52.83 -81.56
N GLN A 63 48.45 -51.67 -81.38
CA GLN A 63 49.07 -50.90 -82.47
C GLN A 63 50.33 -51.57 -83.05
N THR A 64 51.00 -52.45 -82.30
CA THR A 64 52.19 -53.18 -82.78
C THR A 64 51.82 -54.37 -83.70
N ARG A 65 50.52 -54.61 -83.97
CA ARG A 65 49.97 -55.74 -84.74
C ARG A 65 49.91 -55.50 -86.27
N GLN A 66 50.74 -54.63 -86.83
CA GLN A 66 50.84 -54.45 -88.29
C GLN A 66 52.23 -54.88 -88.81
N LEU A 67 52.54 -56.18 -88.74
CA LEU A 67 53.60 -56.77 -89.56
C LEU A 67 53.30 -58.27 -89.81
N PRO A 68 53.31 -58.73 -91.07
CA PRO A 68 52.99 -60.11 -91.42
C PRO A 68 54.26 -60.97 -91.37
N THR A 69 54.28 -61.97 -90.51
CA THR A 69 55.18 -63.12 -90.66
C THR A 69 54.47 -64.39 -90.25
N ASP A 70 54.25 -65.24 -91.25
CA ASP A 70 53.64 -66.55 -91.16
C ASP A 70 54.53 -67.55 -90.37
N PHE A 71 53.86 -68.60 -89.89
CA PHE A 71 54.42 -69.83 -89.29
C PHE A 71 54.92 -69.78 -87.84
N LYS A 72 54.10 -69.22 -86.94
CA LYS A 72 53.84 -69.69 -85.54
C LYS A 72 52.62 -68.98 -84.92
N ALA A 73 51.67 -68.57 -85.78
CA ALA A 73 50.60 -67.65 -85.45
C ALA A 73 49.55 -68.24 -84.49
N GLY A 74 49.14 -69.51 -84.67
CA GLY A 74 48.01 -70.07 -83.91
C GLY A 74 48.22 -70.21 -82.39
N ASP A 75 49.43 -70.52 -81.92
CA ASP A 75 49.71 -70.62 -80.48
C ASP A 75 49.94 -69.25 -79.83
N LEU A 76 50.47 -68.28 -80.58
CA LEU A 76 50.58 -66.89 -80.13
C LEU A 76 49.20 -66.21 -80.14
N GLU A 77 48.35 -66.52 -81.12
CA GLU A 77 46.96 -66.07 -81.17
C GLU A 77 46.15 -66.64 -80.01
N ARG A 78 46.26 -67.95 -79.71
CA ARG A 78 45.62 -68.52 -78.51
C ARG A 78 46.13 -67.90 -77.21
N LYS A 79 47.44 -67.71 -77.03
CA LYS A 79 47.99 -67.03 -75.84
C LYS A 79 47.54 -65.58 -75.74
N LEU A 80 47.42 -64.88 -76.87
CA LEU A 80 46.97 -63.50 -76.91
C LEU A 80 45.46 -63.42 -76.62
N GLU A 81 44.67 -64.38 -77.12
CA GLU A 81 43.26 -64.52 -76.79
C GLU A 81 43.05 -64.83 -75.30
N ASP A 82 43.81 -65.78 -74.73
CA ASP A 82 43.79 -66.07 -73.29
C ASP A 82 44.20 -64.86 -72.44
N LEU A 83 45.25 -64.12 -72.83
CA LEU A 83 45.64 -62.87 -72.17
C LEU A 83 44.56 -61.78 -72.29
N THR A 84 43.88 -61.71 -73.44
CA THR A 84 42.80 -60.74 -73.67
C THR A 84 41.58 -61.09 -72.82
N ASN A 85 41.26 -62.38 -72.69
CA ASN A 85 40.19 -62.88 -71.83
C ASN A 85 40.52 -62.70 -70.33
N GLN A 86 41.75 -62.99 -69.91
CA GLN A 86 42.18 -62.71 -68.54
C GLN A 86 42.12 -61.20 -68.23
N HIS A 87 42.51 -60.36 -69.19
CA HIS A 87 42.41 -58.92 -69.03
C HIS A 87 40.97 -58.42 -68.99
N SER A 88 40.07 -58.95 -69.83
CA SER A 88 38.65 -58.57 -69.80
C SER A 88 37.99 -58.96 -68.47
N VAL A 89 38.29 -60.16 -67.95
CA VAL A 89 37.84 -60.61 -66.62
C VAL A 89 38.39 -59.72 -65.50
N LEU A 90 39.68 -59.39 -65.53
CA LEU A 90 40.27 -58.48 -64.54
C LEU A 90 39.70 -57.06 -64.66
N LYS A 91 39.46 -56.57 -65.88
CA LYS A 91 38.85 -55.25 -66.13
C LYS A 91 37.44 -55.19 -65.57
N ALA A 92 36.62 -56.21 -65.83
CA ALA A 92 35.28 -56.32 -65.26
C ALA A 92 35.32 -56.37 -63.72
N LYS A 93 36.24 -57.16 -63.14
CA LYS A 93 36.44 -57.21 -61.68
C LYS A 93 36.80 -55.85 -61.09
N TYR A 94 37.73 -55.12 -61.70
CA TYR A 94 38.12 -53.78 -61.22
C TYR A 94 37.03 -52.73 -61.47
N GLN A 95 36.26 -52.83 -62.56
CA GLN A 95 35.12 -51.95 -62.79
C GLN A 95 34.04 -52.15 -61.73
N ASN A 96 33.74 -53.40 -61.35
CA ASN A 96 32.81 -53.69 -60.25
C ASN A 96 33.33 -53.12 -58.93
N GLN A 97 34.62 -53.31 -58.61
CA GLN A 97 35.23 -52.72 -57.41
C GLN A 97 35.18 -51.19 -57.40
N VAL A 98 35.35 -50.53 -58.55
CA VAL A 98 35.19 -49.08 -58.65
C VAL A 98 33.74 -48.68 -58.40
N GLY A 99 32.77 -49.41 -58.97
CA GLY A 99 31.34 -49.19 -58.73
C GLY A 99 30.96 -49.33 -57.26
N ASP A 100 31.46 -50.37 -56.58
CA ASP A 100 31.21 -50.59 -55.15
C ASP A 100 31.79 -49.44 -54.29
N LEU A 101 33.01 -48.98 -54.61
CA LEU A 101 33.64 -47.85 -53.93
C LEU A 101 32.95 -46.51 -54.22
N GLU A 102 32.41 -46.31 -55.41
CA GLU A 102 31.60 -45.14 -55.76
C GLU A 102 30.28 -45.14 -54.97
N LEU A 103 29.62 -46.30 -54.86
CA LEU A 103 28.42 -46.46 -54.05
C LEU A 103 28.70 -46.22 -52.55
N GLN A 104 29.81 -46.74 -52.01
CA GLN A 104 30.22 -46.48 -50.63
C GLN A 104 30.53 -44.99 -50.39
N ASN A 105 31.20 -44.32 -51.33
CA ASN A 105 31.44 -42.88 -51.22
C ASN A 105 30.15 -42.06 -51.23
N MET A 106 29.15 -42.47 -52.03
CA MET A 106 27.84 -41.82 -52.01
C MET A 106 27.16 -41.98 -50.64
N LYS A 107 27.14 -43.20 -50.08
CA LYS A 107 26.56 -43.44 -48.74
C LYS A 107 27.25 -42.62 -47.65
N LEU A 108 28.58 -42.61 -47.63
CA LEU A 108 29.34 -41.80 -46.67
C LEU A 108 29.10 -40.29 -46.84
N GLN A 109 28.86 -39.83 -48.08
CA GLN A 109 28.53 -38.44 -48.35
C GLN A 109 27.13 -38.09 -47.82
N GLU A 110 26.14 -38.95 -48.03
CA GLU A 110 24.78 -38.79 -47.49
C GLU A 110 24.78 -38.78 -45.95
N GLU A 111 25.53 -39.69 -45.31
CA GLU A 111 25.71 -39.73 -43.85
C GLU A 111 26.37 -38.45 -43.32
N LEU A 112 27.39 -37.94 -44.01
CA LEU A 112 28.02 -36.66 -43.63
C LEU A 112 27.06 -35.48 -43.74
N ASP A 113 26.24 -35.42 -44.80
CA ASP A 113 25.29 -34.34 -44.98
C ASP A 113 24.15 -34.42 -43.96
N LEU A 114 23.71 -35.63 -43.59
CA LEU A 114 22.79 -35.86 -42.48
C LEU A 114 23.39 -35.38 -41.15
N LEU A 115 24.63 -35.77 -40.82
CA LEU A 115 25.31 -35.33 -39.60
C LEU A 115 25.51 -33.82 -39.57
N ARG A 116 25.82 -33.19 -40.71
CA ARG A 116 25.94 -31.72 -40.83
C ARG A 116 24.61 -31.02 -40.59
N SER A 117 23.51 -31.55 -41.12
CA SER A 117 22.18 -30.99 -40.90
C SER A 117 21.74 -31.14 -39.43
N SER A 118 21.98 -32.30 -38.83
CA SER A 118 21.75 -32.57 -37.40
C SER A 118 22.56 -31.62 -36.51
N HIS A 119 23.87 -31.47 -36.78
CA HIS A 119 24.74 -30.56 -36.03
C HIS A 119 24.27 -29.10 -36.13
N ARG A 120 23.86 -28.64 -37.32
CA ARG A 120 23.28 -27.30 -37.49
C ARG A 120 21.98 -27.13 -36.69
N SER A 121 21.13 -28.15 -36.65
CA SER A 121 19.89 -28.14 -35.86
C SER A 121 20.20 -28.00 -34.37
N SER A 122 21.07 -28.85 -33.82
CA SER A 122 21.49 -28.77 -32.41
C SER A 122 22.18 -27.44 -32.09
N GLN A 123 22.96 -26.89 -33.02
CA GLN A 123 23.60 -25.59 -32.85
C GLN A 123 22.57 -24.45 -32.75
N ASN A 124 21.54 -24.47 -33.61
CA ASN A 124 20.44 -23.51 -33.56
C ASN A 124 19.65 -23.62 -32.25
N GLU A 125 19.42 -24.84 -31.76
CA GLU A 125 18.77 -25.09 -30.48
C GLU A 125 19.61 -24.52 -29.32
N LEU A 126 20.92 -24.77 -29.31
CA LEU A 126 21.86 -24.21 -28.33
C LEU A 126 21.84 -22.68 -28.32
N ASP A 127 21.83 -22.05 -29.50
CA ASP A 127 21.76 -20.59 -29.61
C ASP A 127 20.39 -20.05 -29.15
N SER A 128 19.31 -20.81 -29.37
CA SER A 128 17.99 -20.45 -28.84
C SER A 128 17.94 -20.53 -27.30
N LEU A 129 18.57 -21.55 -26.71
CA LEU A 129 18.68 -21.70 -25.26
C LEU A 129 19.54 -20.61 -24.64
N ARG A 130 20.67 -20.25 -25.28
CA ARG A 130 21.51 -19.11 -24.85
C ARG A 130 20.73 -17.79 -24.88
N LYS A 131 19.94 -17.54 -25.94
CA LYS A 131 19.07 -16.36 -26.02
C LYS A 131 18.03 -16.34 -24.89
N ARG A 132 17.39 -17.47 -24.60
CA ARG A 132 16.45 -17.58 -23.45
C ARG A 132 17.17 -17.32 -22.13
N GLN A 133 18.35 -17.88 -21.92
CA GLN A 133 19.14 -17.67 -20.71
C GLN A 133 19.55 -16.20 -20.54
N THR A 134 19.95 -15.52 -21.61
CA THR A 134 20.24 -14.07 -21.53
C THR A 134 18.99 -13.27 -21.23
N GLN A 135 17.82 -13.66 -21.77
CA GLN A 135 16.56 -12.98 -21.47
C GLN A 135 16.16 -13.18 -20.00
N THR A 136 16.26 -14.39 -19.46
CA THR A 136 15.92 -14.63 -18.05
C THR A 136 16.84 -13.86 -17.11
N LEU A 137 18.13 -13.69 -17.43
CA LEU A 137 19.03 -12.84 -16.65
C LEU A 137 18.61 -11.37 -16.67
N VAL A 138 18.21 -10.84 -17.84
CA VAL A 138 17.68 -9.48 -17.98
C VAL A 138 16.39 -9.32 -17.15
N ASP A 139 15.49 -10.29 -17.21
CA ASP A 139 14.23 -10.28 -16.43
C ASP A 139 14.53 -10.33 -14.91
N PHE A 140 15.52 -11.12 -14.49
CA PHE A 140 15.97 -11.16 -13.09
C PHE A 140 16.52 -9.82 -12.61
N ASP A 141 17.33 -9.13 -13.42
CA ASP A 141 17.84 -7.80 -13.07
C ASP A 141 16.71 -6.76 -13.04
N ALA A 142 15.74 -6.83 -13.95
CA ALA A 142 14.55 -5.98 -13.91
C ALA A 142 13.74 -6.20 -12.62
N LEU A 143 13.52 -7.46 -12.21
CA LEU A 143 12.86 -7.79 -10.94
C LEU A 143 13.64 -7.30 -9.72
N ARG A 144 14.98 -7.38 -9.76
CA ARG A 144 15.85 -6.88 -8.71
C ARG A 144 15.73 -5.36 -8.53
N ILE A 145 15.64 -4.62 -9.64
CA ILE A 145 15.41 -3.16 -9.63
C ILE A 145 14.03 -2.84 -9.01
N VAL A 146 12.97 -3.53 -9.42
CA VAL A 146 11.61 -3.33 -8.86
C VAL A 146 11.57 -3.62 -7.36
N LEU A 147 12.25 -4.67 -6.90
CA LEU A 147 12.35 -4.99 -5.47
C LEU A 147 13.12 -3.92 -4.68
N ALA A 148 14.18 -3.35 -5.26
CA ALA A 148 14.92 -2.24 -4.65
C ALA A 148 14.02 -0.99 -4.51
N ASP A 149 13.24 -0.66 -5.53
CA ASP A 149 12.28 0.45 -5.49
C ASP A 149 11.18 0.23 -4.44
N GLN A 150 10.63 -0.99 -4.33
CA GLN A 150 9.65 -1.31 -3.30
C GLN A 150 10.24 -1.19 -1.90
N LYS A 151 11.48 -1.64 -1.70
CA LYS A 151 12.19 -1.49 -0.42
C LYS A 151 12.41 -0.01 -0.07
N ASN A 152 12.79 0.82 -1.05
CA ASN A 152 12.95 2.25 -0.85
C ASN A 152 11.63 2.93 -0.50
N LYS A 153 10.53 2.58 -1.19
CA LYS A 153 9.17 3.06 -0.85
C LYS A 153 8.75 2.67 0.57
N ALA A 154 9.07 1.45 1.01
CA ALA A 154 8.80 1.03 2.38
C ALA A 154 9.62 1.81 3.42
N ILE A 155 10.86 2.20 3.09
CA ILE A 155 11.71 3.04 3.95
C ILE A 155 11.16 4.46 4.04
N THR A 156 10.75 5.06 2.91
CA THR A 156 10.15 6.41 2.91
C THR A 156 8.84 6.43 3.68
N GLN A 157 7.99 5.43 3.49
CA GLN A 157 6.72 5.30 4.22
C GLN A 157 6.94 5.15 5.73
N LYS A 158 7.90 4.31 6.16
CA LYS A 158 8.29 4.24 7.58
C LYS A 158 8.82 5.57 8.12
N GLY A 159 9.47 6.38 7.28
CA GLY A 159 9.92 7.73 7.63
C GLY A 159 8.75 8.69 7.86
N GLU A 160 7.76 8.66 6.98
CA GLU A 160 6.50 9.41 7.09
C GLU A 160 5.72 9.00 8.33
N ASP A 161 5.53 7.69 8.57
CA ASP A 161 4.85 7.17 9.77
C ASP A 161 5.53 7.66 11.06
N ARG A 162 6.87 7.67 11.11
CA ARG A 162 7.63 8.23 12.24
C ARG A 162 7.45 9.75 12.37
N MET A 163 7.26 10.48 11.28
CA MET A 163 6.94 11.91 11.34
C MET A 163 5.52 12.12 11.87
N PHE A 164 4.53 11.35 11.39
CA PHE A 164 3.17 11.40 11.91
C PHE A 164 3.11 11.07 13.40
N GLU A 165 3.82 10.04 13.86
CA GLU A 165 3.85 9.68 15.28
C GLU A 165 4.50 10.76 16.15
N ARG A 166 5.59 11.39 15.68
CA ARG A 166 6.17 12.56 16.36
C ARG A 166 5.20 13.74 16.40
N GLY A 167 4.47 13.98 15.31
CA GLY A 167 3.41 14.97 15.27
C GLY A 167 2.31 14.67 16.28
N ARG A 168 1.86 13.41 16.36
CA ARG A 168 0.85 12.94 17.31
C ARG A 168 1.27 13.15 18.76
N ILE A 169 2.50 12.76 19.12
CA ILE A 169 3.06 12.98 20.46
C ILE A 169 3.12 14.48 20.80
N LYS A 170 3.50 15.33 19.84
CA LYS A 170 3.53 16.79 20.06
C LYS A 170 2.13 17.34 20.32
N TRP A 171 1.14 16.92 19.53
CA TRP A 171 -0.26 17.32 19.70
C TRP A 171 -0.87 16.81 21.01
N GLU A 172 -0.59 15.57 21.40
CA GLU A 172 -1.02 15.03 22.70
C GLU A 172 -0.39 15.83 23.84
N GLY A 173 0.90 16.18 23.75
CA GLY A 173 1.56 17.04 24.74
C GLY A 173 0.97 18.46 24.81
N GLU A 174 0.60 19.06 23.67
CA GLU A 174 -0.09 20.37 23.64
C GLU A 174 -1.51 20.27 24.22
N ARG A 175 -2.24 19.20 23.89
CA ARG A 175 -3.56 18.93 24.46
C ARG A 175 -3.49 18.82 25.98
N SER A 176 -2.56 18.04 26.53
CA SER A 176 -2.40 17.93 27.99
C SER A 176 -2.04 19.27 28.65
N ARG A 177 -1.25 20.12 28.00
CA ARG A 177 -0.97 21.49 28.49
C ARG A 177 -2.22 22.37 28.50
N MET A 178 -3.04 22.29 27.46
CA MET A 178 -4.32 23.03 27.39
C MET A 178 -5.31 22.52 28.44
N GLU A 179 -5.41 21.21 28.64
CA GLU A 179 -6.25 20.60 29.67
C GLU A 179 -5.86 21.05 31.08
N MET A 180 -4.56 21.05 31.41
CA MET A 180 -4.08 21.60 32.69
C MET A 180 -4.46 23.07 32.86
N ARG A 181 -4.32 23.89 31.81
CA ARG A 181 -4.65 25.31 31.87
C ARG A 181 -6.15 25.57 32.01
N ILE A 182 -6.99 24.73 31.39
CA ILE A 182 -8.43 24.75 31.58
C ILE A 182 -8.76 24.42 33.04
N GLU A 183 -8.09 23.43 33.64
CA GLU A 183 -8.33 23.05 35.03
C GLU A 183 -7.88 24.14 36.01
N GLU A 184 -6.70 24.75 35.79
CA GLU A 184 -6.25 25.92 36.55
C GLU A 184 -7.25 27.09 36.49
N LEU A 185 -7.82 27.35 35.30
CA LEU A 185 -8.84 28.39 35.12
C LEU A 185 -10.14 28.05 35.84
N LYS A 186 -10.56 26.77 35.86
CA LYS A 186 -11.72 26.33 36.64
C LYS A 186 -11.50 26.53 38.13
N GLU A 187 -10.34 26.11 38.65
CA GLU A 187 -10.01 26.32 40.07
C GLU A 187 -9.96 27.81 40.42
N SER A 188 -9.36 28.64 39.56
CA SER A 188 -9.32 30.10 39.75
C SER A 188 -10.72 30.71 39.77
N LYS A 189 -11.60 30.25 38.88
CA LYS A 189 -13.00 30.67 38.85
C LYS A 189 -13.73 30.24 40.13
N GLU A 190 -13.56 29.00 40.57
CA GLU A 190 -14.18 28.49 41.80
C GLU A 190 -13.72 29.28 43.04
N ARG A 191 -12.44 29.62 43.13
CA ARG A 191 -11.90 30.50 44.19
C ARG A 191 -12.53 31.90 44.14
N SER A 192 -12.70 32.46 42.94
CA SER A 192 -13.36 33.75 42.74
C SER A 192 -14.84 33.70 43.14
N ASP A 193 -15.55 32.63 42.78
CA ASP A 193 -16.96 32.43 43.12
C ASP A 193 -17.14 32.25 44.63
N LYS A 194 -16.28 31.46 45.29
CA LYS A 194 -16.24 31.35 46.76
C LYS A 194 -16.03 32.70 47.43
N LYS A 195 -15.05 33.49 46.96
CA LYS A 195 -14.80 34.84 47.47
C LYS A 195 -15.99 35.78 47.25
N ARG A 196 -16.70 35.63 46.13
CA ARG A 196 -17.92 36.39 45.83
C ARG A 196 -19.07 36.04 46.78
N GLU A 197 -19.24 34.76 47.11
CA GLU A 197 -20.22 34.30 48.10
C GLU A 197 -19.87 34.75 49.54
N GLU A 198 -18.59 34.72 49.92
CA GLU A 198 -18.11 35.30 51.18
C GLU A 198 -18.43 36.81 51.27
N LEU A 199 -18.13 37.56 50.22
CA LEU A 199 -18.46 38.99 50.14
C LEU A 199 -19.97 39.24 50.17
N LYS A 200 -20.80 38.39 49.55
CA LYS A 200 -22.27 38.49 49.65
C LYS A 200 -22.74 38.28 51.09
N LEU A 201 -22.19 37.30 51.80
CA LEU A 201 -22.49 37.06 53.21
C LEU A 201 -22.10 38.26 54.08
N GLU A 202 -20.92 38.84 53.83
CA GLU A 202 -20.42 39.99 54.57
C GLU A 202 -21.24 41.26 54.30
N VAL A 203 -21.60 41.53 53.04
CA VAL A 203 -22.57 42.58 52.67
C VAL A 203 -23.93 42.33 53.33
N GLY A 204 -24.38 41.08 53.43
CA GLY A 204 -25.59 40.70 54.15
C GLY A 204 -25.53 41.07 55.63
N LYS A 205 -24.42 40.75 56.32
CA LYS A 205 -24.18 41.12 57.72
C LYS A 205 -24.14 42.64 57.91
N LEU A 206 -23.42 43.36 57.04
CA LEU A 206 -23.35 44.83 57.06
C LEU A 206 -24.72 45.46 56.84
N LYS A 207 -25.55 44.88 55.96
CA LYS A 207 -26.92 45.34 55.72
C LYS A 207 -27.82 45.12 56.94
N GLU A 208 -27.69 44.00 57.65
CA GLU A 208 -28.41 43.79 58.91
C GLU A 208 -27.92 44.73 60.03
N GLN A 209 -26.61 44.95 60.13
CA GLN A 209 -26.05 45.94 61.05
C GLN A 209 -26.54 47.35 60.74
N ALA A 210 -26.61 47.73 59.46
CA ALA A 210 -27.17 49.00 59.01
C ALA A 210 -28.68 49.12 59.30
N LYS A 211 -29.44 48.03 59.24
CA LYS A 211 -30.85 48.01 59.65
C LYS A 211 -30.99 48.19 61.16
N LEU A 212 -30.14 47.55 61.96
CA LEU A 212 -30.12 47.70 63.41
C LEU A 212 -29.77 49.14 63.80
N SER A 213 -28.70 49.71 63.25
CA SER A 213 -28.35 51.11 63.47
C SER A 213 -29.41 52.07 62.95
N SER A 214 -30.07 51.75 61.82
CA SER A 214 -31.23 52.54 61.35
C SER A 214 -32.42 52.47 62.32
N LYS A 215 -32.67 51.33 62.97
CA LYS A 215 -33.70 51.22 64.02
C LYS A 215 -33.30 52.00 65.27
N GLU A 216 -32.05 51.94 65.69
CA GLU A 216 -31.52 52.75 66.80
C GLU A 216 -31.62 54.25 66.49
N ILE A 217 -31.24 54.67 65.28
CA ILE A 217 -31.40 56.06 64.82
C ILE A 217 -32.88 56.44 64.83
N LYS A 218 -33.80 55.57 64.40
CA LYS A 218 -35.24 55.85 64.45
C LYS A 218 -35.75 55.96 65.89
N ALA A 219 -35.29 55.10 66.80
CA ALA A 219 -35.64 55.16 68.21
C ALA A 219 -35.13 56.47 68.85
N LEU A 220 -33.86 56.80 68.64
CA LEU A 220 -33.26 58.07 69.07
C LEU A 220 -33.97 59.28 68.44
N LYS A 221 -34.41 59.19 67.18
CA LYS A 221 -35.14 60.26 66.51
C LYS A 221 -36.55 60.46 67.06
N GLU A 222 -37.21 59.39 67.53
CA GLU A 222 -38.48 59.50 68.25
C GLU A 222 -38.29 59.98 69.69
N GLU A 223 -37.21 59.60 70.36
CA GLU A 223 -36.83 60.13 71.69
C GLU A 223 -36.49 61.63 71.60
N VAL A 224 -35.79 62.04 70.54
CA VAL A 224 -35.54 63.45 70.20
C VAL A 224 -36.83 64.15 69.83
N LYS A 225 -37.77 63.54 69.09
CA LYS A 225 -39.08 64.15 68.82
C LYS A 225 -39.92 64.29 70.09
N GLN A 226 -39.91 63.33 71.00
CA GLN A 226 -40.59 63.42 72.28
C GLN A 226 -39.99 64.55 73.14
N SER A 227 -38.65 64.65 73.17
CA SER A 227 -37.93 65.76 73.80
C SER A 227 -38.19 67.10 73.10
N HIS A 228 -38.35 67.10 71.77
CA HIS A 228 -38.66 68.28 70.98
C HIS A 228 -40.12 68.71 71.13
N THR A 229 -41.06 67.79 71.36
CA THR A 229 -42.45 68.13 71.71
C THR A 229 -42.59 68.67 73.14
N VAL A 230 -41.74 68.21 74.06
CA VAL A 230 -41.64 68.80 75.41
C VAL A 230 -41.01 70.20 75.36
N LEU A 231 -39.98 70.39 74.53
CA LEU A 231 -39.37 71.72 74.30
C LEU A 231 -40.24 72.64 73.42
N PHE A 232 -41.04 72.14 72.48
CA PHE A 232 -41.89 72.95 71.59
C PHE A 232 -43.13 73.52 72.31
N ILE A 233 -43.53 72.92 73.43
CA ILE A 233 -44.52 73.51 74.34
C ILE A 233 -43.88 74.57 75.27
N GLU A 234 -42.56 74.53 75.46
CA GLU A 234 -41.83 75.46 76.33
C GLU A 234 -41.08 76.58 75.57
N THR A 235 -40.96 76.47 74.25
CA THR A 235 -40.33 77.47 73.36
C THR A 235 -41.29 78.05 72.32
N GLN A 236 -42.51 78.40 72.74
CA GLN A 236 -43.42 79.27 71.98
C GLN A 236 -43.67 80.63 72.66
N SER A 237 -42.90 80.95 73.72
CA SER A 237 -43.05 82.18 74.50
C SER A 237 -41.85 83.13 74.49
N VAL A 238 -40.72 82.82 73.82
CA VAL A 238 -39.54 83.69 73.88
C VAL A 238 -38.73 83.69 72.56
N LEU A 239 -38.57 84.88 71.97
CA LEU A 239 -37.68 85.30 70.86
C LEU A 239 -38.14 84.92 69.43
N LYS A 240 -38.52 85.80 68.48
CA LYS A 240 -38.30 87.26 68.27
C LYS A 240 -36.95 87.78 68.75
N SER A 241 -35.88 87.43 68.03
CA SER A 241 -34.80 88.37 67.62
C SER A 241 -33.52 87.61 67.27
N THR A 242 -32.82 88.11 66.25
CA THR A 242 -31.43 87.85 65.84
C THR A 242 -31.18 86.70 64.87
N GLY A 243 -30.50 87.05 63.78
CA GLY A 243 -30.04 86.14 62.73
C GLY A 243 -28.51 86.03 62.68
N ILE A 244 -28.05 85.42 61.58
CA ILE A 244 -26.66 85.17 61.15
C ILE A 244 -26.02 84.01 61.94
N GLY A 245 -25.44 82.95 61.37
CA GLY A 245 -25.14 82.52 60.00
C GLY A 245 -24.28 81.22 60.06
N THR A 246 -23.94 80.64 58.89
CA THR A 246 -22.81 79.69 58.60
C THR A 246 -22.89 78.26 59.20
N ILE A 247 -22.53 77.11 58.59
CA ILE A 247 -21.84 76.68 57.35
C ILE A 247 -22.18 75.17 57.13
N LEU A 248 -22.39 74.76 55.87
CA LEU A 248 -22.43 73.38 55.33
C LEU A 248 -21.00 72.92 54.98
N PRO A 249 -20.62 71.62 54.89
CA PRO A 249 -21.16 70.76 53.84
C PRO A 249 -21.22 69.24 54.10
N GLY A 250 -22.34 68.65 53.68
CA GLY A 250 -22.43 67.27 53.23
C GLY A 250 -22.61 67.29 51.71
N ASP A 251 -21.51 67.10 50.98
CA ASP A 251 -21.45 67.14 49.53
C ASP A 251 -20.62 65.96 49.03
N GLU A 252 -21.27 64.87 48.63
CA GLU A 252 -20.66 63.92 47.67
C GLU A 252 -21.66 62.94 47.02
N ILE A 253 -22.85 62.72 47.60
CA ILE A 253 -23.82 61.76 47.03
C ILE A 253 -25.03 62.45 46.38
N ARG A 254 -25.19 63.78 46.55
CA ARG A 254 -26.15 64.58 45.76
C ARG A 254 -25.56 65.19 44.48
N ILE A 255 -24.24 65.12 44.27
CA ILE A 255 -23.58 65.78 43.13
C ILE A 255 -23.86 65.06 41.81
N VAL A 256 -23.99 63.73 41.75
CA VAL A 256 -24.18 63.04 40.45
C VAL A 256 -25.63 63.15 39.94
N GLU A 257 -26.64 63.06 40.80
CA GLU A 257 -28.04 63.28 40.40
C GLU A 257 -28.36 64.77 40.19
N MET A 258 -27.71 65.67 40.94
CA MET A 258 -27.87 67.12 40.73
C MET A 258 -27.07 67.60 39.52
N GLU A 259 -25.92 67.02 39.17
CA GLU A 259 -25.24 67.30 37.90
C GLU A 259 -26.01 66.80 36.67
N GLY A 260 -26.72 65.67 36.79
CA GLY A 260 -27.63 65.19 35.75
C GLY A 260 -28.81 66.16 35.56
N ASN A 261 -29.48 66.51 36.65
CA ASN A 261 -30.58 67.50 36.63
C ASN A 261 -30.10 68.91 36.27
N LEU A 262 -28.88 69.31 36.63
CA LEU A 262 -28.31 70.61 36.27
C LEU A 262 -27.86 70.63 34.82
N ARG A 263 -27.32 69.54 34.25
CA ARG A 263 -27.04 69.46 32.80
C ARG A 263 -28.32 69.50 31.98
N GLU A 264 -29.35 68.80 32.43
CA GLU A 264 -30.67 68.83 31.78
C GLU A 264 -31.32 70.22 31.91
N ARG A 265 -31.28 70.84 33.09
CA ARG A 265 -31.73 72.24 33.29
C ARG A 265 -30.89 73.27 32.55
N LEU A 266 -29.58 73.06 32.41
CA LEU A 266 -28.71 73.95 31.63
C LEU A 266 -29.07 73.84 30.16
N LYS A 267 -29.34 72.63 29.66
CA LYS A 267 -29.79 72.41 28.28
C LYS A 267 -31.15 73.05 28.02
N THR A 268 -32.11 72.90 28.94
CA THR A 268 -33.42 73.58 28.80
C THR A 268 -33.27 75.10 28.86
N VAL A 269 -32.39 75.64 29.71
CA VAL A 269 -32.12 77.08 29.78
C VAL A 269 -31.39 77.58 28.53
N GLU A 270 -30.49 76.78 27.93
CA GLU A 270 -29.81 77.11 26.68
C GLU A 270 -30.79 77.11 25.49
N ASP A 271 -31.70 76.14 25.45
CA ASP A 271 -32.80 76.07 24.48
C ASP A 271 -33.78 77.24 24.67
N GLU A 272 -34.16 77.57 25.92
CA GLU A 272 -34.97 78.75 26.26
C GLU A 272 -34.27 80.05 25.87
N ARG A 273 -32.95 80.15 26.08
CA ARG A 273 -32.14 81.31 25.65
C ARG A 273 -32.09 81.43 24.13
N MET A 274 -31.99 80.33 23.39
CA MET A 274 -32.07 80.33 21.93
C MET A 274 -33.44 80.81 21.44
N VAL A 275 -34.52 80.35 22.07
CA VAL A 275 -35.88 80.82 21.78
C VAL A 275 -36.06 82.30 22.12
N LEU A 276 -35.61 82.75 23.30
CA LEU A 276 -35.66 84.16 23.69
C LEU A 276 -34.82 85.05 22.77
N LYS A 277 -33.68 84.55 22.28
CA LYS A 277 -32.85 85.27 21.30
C LYS A 277 -33.55 85.40 19.94
N ALA A 278 -34.30 84.38 19.52
CA ALA A 278 -35.17 84.45 18.34
C ALA A 278 -36.31 85.45 18.55
N VAL A 279 -37.02 85.39 19.68
CA VAL A 279 -38.10 86.34 20.03
C VAL A 279 -37.59 87.78 20.10
N ILE A 280 -36.40 88.03 20.66
CA ILE A 280 -35.81 89.39 20.69
C ILE A 280 -35.45 89.86 19.27
N LYS A 281 -35.02 88.96 18.39
CA LYS A 281 -34.76 89.28 16.98
C LYS A 281 -36.07 89.65 16.29
N ASP A 282 -37.12 88.86 16.48
CA ASP A 282 -38.45 89.13 15.92
C ASP A 282 -39.01 90.47 16.45
N ILE A 283 -38.87 90.76 17.75
CA ILE A 283 -39.26 92.06 18.35
C ILE A 283 -38.44 93.23 17.75
N LYS A 284 -37.16 93.02 17.43
CA LYS A 284 -36.34 94.05 16.76
C LYS A 284 -36.79 94.27 15.31
N ASP A 285 -37.10 93.19 14.61
CA ASP A 285 -37.61 93.24 13.24
C ASP A 285 -39.00 93.91 13.21
N ASP A 286 -39.87 93.61 14.18
CA ASP A 286 -41.17 94.27 14.39
C ASP A 286 -41.01 95.75 14.77
N GLN A 287 -40.08 96.09 15.67
CA GLN A 287 -39.77 97.50 15.97
C GLN A 287 -39.27 98.25 14.75
N GLN A 288 -38.49 97.60 13.88
CA GLN A 288 -38.01 98.21 12.65
C GLN A 288 -39.15 98.39 11.64
N ALA A 289 -40.05 97.40 11.52
CA ALA A 289 -41.26 97.52 10.72
C ALA A 289 -42.16 98.66 11.23
N LEU A 290 -42.38 98.75 12.54
CA LEU A 290 -43.17 99.82 13.16
C LEU A 290 -42.51 101.20 12.96
N ARG A 291 -41.18 101.29 13.03
CA ARG A 291 -40.47 102.53 12.69
C ARG A 291 -40.66 102.89 11.22
N ASN A 292 -40.57 101.93 10.30
CA ASN A 292 -40.80 102.17 8.88
C ASN A 292 -42.25 102.64 8.63
N GLU A 293 -43.24 102.02 9.28
CA GLU A 293 -44.65 102.43 9.22
C GLU A 293 -44.88 103.82 9.83
N ILE A 294 -44.29 104.14 10.99
CA ILE A 294 -44.35 105.48 11.59
C ILE A 294 -43.69 106.51 10.67
N THR A 295 -42.62 106.14 9.97
CA THR A 295 -41.95 107.03 9.02
C THR A 295 -42.82 107.23 7.76
N GLU A 296 -43.47 106.19 7.26
CA GLU A 296 -44.45 106.25 6.17
C GLU A 296 -45.68 107.09 6.57
N PHE A 297 -46.15 106.92 7.81
CA PHE A 297 -47.25 107.69 8.41
C PHE A 297 -46.87 109.17 8.59
N ALA A 298 -45.64 109.46 9.04
CA ALA A 298 -45.12 110.82 9.15
C ALA A 298 -44.97 111.49 7.77
N LEU A 299 -44.58 110.74 6.73
CA LEU A 299 -44.53 111.22 5.36
C LEU A 299 -45.92 111.45 4.75
N THR A 300 -46.93 110.67 5.14
CA THR A 300 -48.33 110.86 4.70
C THR A 300 -49.06 111.98 5.45
N ILE A 301 -48.68 112.30 6.69
CA ILE A 301 -49.19 113.47 7.43
C ILE A 301 -48.48 114.75 7.01
N GLY A 302 -47.17 114.70 6.72
CA GLY A 302 -46.37 115.85 6.28
C GLY A 302 -46.81 116.46 4.94
N ASN A 303 -47.74 115.82 4.23
CA ASN A 303 -48.22 116.25 2.91
C ASN A 303 -49.73 116.56 2.87
N ARG A 304 -50.41 116.68 4.02
CA ARG A 304 -51.79 117.19 4.10
C ARG A 304 -51.80 118.60 4.67
N ASN A 305 -51.95 119.59 3.79
CA ASN A 305 -52.25 120.98 4.14
C ASN A 305 -53.57 121.02 4.92
N LEU A 306 -53.47 121.08 6.25
CA LEU A 306 -54.59 121.08 7.19
C LEU A 306 -55.33 122.45 7.27
N TRP A 307 -55.17 123.30 6.24
CA TRP A 307 -55.76 124.64 6.14
C TRP A 307 -56.94 124.74 5.14
N ASP A 308 -57.30 123.65 4.46
CA ASP A 308 -58.41 123.65 3.46
C ASP A 308 -59.79 123.26 4.02
N PHE A 309 -59.96 123.10 5.35
CA PHE A 309 -61.21 122.58 5.92
C PHE A 309 -61.93 123.52 6.91
N VAL A 310 -61.51 124.80 7.06
CA VAL A 310 -62.11 125.73 8.05
C VAL A 310 -62.69 127.00 7.40
N ALA A 311 -62.82 127.07 6.07
CA ALA A 311 -63.20 128.31 5.39
C ALA A 311 -64.71 128.60 5.24
N ASP A 312 -65.64 127.68 5.53
CA ASP A 312 -67.08 127.90 5.22
C ASP A 312 -68.02 127.68 6.42
N LEU A 313 -67.92 128.53 7.45
CA LEU A 313 -68.92 128.61 8.52
C LEU A 313 -69.21 130.08 8.91
N SER A 314 -69.80 130.80 7.97
CA SER A 314 -70.60 132.02 8.16
C SER A 314 -71.58 132.04 6.98
N GLU A 315 -72.90 132.07 7.08
CA GLU A 315 -73.82 132.70 8.01
C GLU A 315 -75.09 131.86 8.08
N VAL A 316 -75.89 132.06 9.13
CA VAL A 316 -77.37 132.10 9.17
C VAL A 316 -77.72 131.82 10.62
N THR A 317 -78.19 132.85 11.32
CA THR A 317 -78.80 132.74 12.64
C THR A 317 -80.13 131.98 12.54
N PRO A 318 -80.35 130.98 13.40
CA PRO A 318 -81.69 130.74 13.89
C PRO A 318 -81.72 130.68 15.43
N THR A 319 -82.92 130.88 15.92
CA THR A 319 -83.31 131.06 17.32
C THR A 319 -82.87 129.94 18.28
N PRO A 320 -82.67 130.25 19.59
CA PRO A 320 -82.07 129.35 20.58
C PRO A 320 -82.76 127.98 20.78
N GLN A 321 -84.02 127.83 20.36
CA GLN A 321 -84.78 126.57 20.45
C GLN A 321 -84.29 125.51 19.45
N ASP A 322 -83.76 125.93 18.30
CA ASP A 322 -83.28 125.04 17.23
C ASP A 322 -81.87 124.50 17.53
N VAL A 323 -81.04 125.31 18.21
CA VAL A 323 -79.70 124.88 18.67
C VAL A 323 -79.81 123.78 19.73
N LEU A 324 -80.80 123.89 20.63
CA LEU A 324 -81.02 122.91 21.70
C LEU A 324 -81.57 121.58 21.15
N SER A 325 -82.46 121.62 20.16
CA SER A 325 -82.97 120.41 19.51
C SER A 325 -81.91 119.72 18.65
N VAL A 326 -81.08 120.48 17.92
CA VAL A 326 -79.96 119.94 17.13
C VAL A 326 -78.87 119.35 18.02
N THR A 327 -78.51 120.01 19.13
CA THR A 327 -77.52 119.48 20.08
C THR A 327 -78.03 118.24 20.82
N LEU A 328 -79.30 118.20 21.25
CA LEU A 328 -79.90 116.99 21.84
C LEU A 328 -80.00 115.84 20.83
N ASN A 329 -80.36 116.12 19.57
CA ASN A 329 -80.35 115.11 18.51
C ASN A 329 -78.94 114.61 18.20
N HIS A 330 -77.94 115.50 18.19
CA HIS A 330 -76.55 115.11 18.02
C HIS A 330 -76.03 114.27 19.20
N ILE A 331 -76.39 114.62 20.44
CA ILE A 331 -76.06 113.84 21.65
C ILE A 331 -76.74 112.47 21.60
N ASN A 332 -78.01 112.39 21.21
CA ASN A 332 -78.73 111.12 21.10
C ASN A 332 -78.17 110.24 19.97
N LEU A 333 -77.84 110.84 18.81
CA LEU A 333 -77.27 110.11 17.68
C LEU A 333 -75.85 109.61 18.00
N SER A 334 -75.02 110.45 18.62
CA SER A 334 -73.67 110.06 19.06
C SER A 334 -73.72 109.01 20.17
N SER A 335 -74.61 109.15 21.15
CA SER A 335 -74.83 108.14 22.20
C SER A 335 -75.30 106.81 21.62
N SER A 336 -76.22 106.83 20.65
CA SER A 336 -76.67 105.64 19.92
C SER A 336 -75.52 105.00 19.12
N TYR A 337 -74.75 105.81 18.39
CA TYR A 337 -73.59 105.36 17.63
C TYR A 337 -72.53 104.71 18.52
N TYR A 338 -72.14 105.37 19.61
CA TYR A 338 -71.17 104.82 20.56
C TYR A 338 -71.69 103.58 21.29
N THR A 339 -72.98 103.53 21.62
CA THR A 339 -73.60 102.34 22.19
C THR A 339 -73.59 101.17 21.20
N GLN A 340 -73.89 101.42 19.93
CA GLN A 340 -73.80 100.43 18.86
C GLN A 340 -72.35 99.95 18.69
N GLN A 341 -71.39 100.86 18.70
CA GLN A 341 -69.97 100.56 18.58
C GLN A 341 -69.46 99.73 19.76
N ILE A 342 -69.85 100.07 21.00
CA ILE A 342 -69.55 99.29 22.20
C ILE A 342 -70.18 97.90 22.13
N LYS A 343 -71.42 97.77 21.62
CA LYS A 343 -72.07 96.47 21.42
C LYS A 343 -71.31 95.61 20.41
N THR A 344 -70.91 96.18 19.27
CA THR A 344 -70.13 95.49 18.24
C THR A 344 -68.74 95.10 18.75
N LEU A 345 -68.08 95.98 19.50
CA LEU A 345 -66.80 95.68 20.13
C LEU A 345 -66.93 94.58 21.18
N ASN A 346 -68.00 94.60 21.99
CA ASN A 346 -68.24 93.55 22.97
C ASN A 346 -68.58 92.19 22.33
N SER A 347 -69.33 92.17 21.22
CA SER A 347 -69.60 90.92 20.51
C SER A 347 -68.32 90.38 19.84
N ALA A 348 -67.51 91.26 19.24
CA ALA A 348 -66.20 90.91 18.70
C ALA A 348 -65.26 90.39 19.79
N ASN A 349 -65.20 91.06 20.94
CA ASN A 349 -64.36 90.66 22.06
C ASN A 349 -64.79 89.29 22.61
N LYS A 350 -66.10 89.06 22.80
CA LYS A 350 -66.63 87.73 23.16
C LYS A 350 -66.24 86.65 22.16
N SER A 351 -66.28 86.96 20.86
CA SER A 351 -65.84 86.05 19.80
C SER A 351 -64.33 85.78 19.85
N PHE A 352 -63.51 86.80 20.13
CA PHE A 352 -62.07 86.62 20.28
C PHE A 352 -61.73 85.81 21.54
N THR A 353 -62.40 86.05 22.67
CA THR A 353 -62.19 85.27 23.88
C THR A 353 -62.57 83.80 23.69
N SER A 354 -63.64 83.50 22.95
CA SER A 354 -64.01 82.10 22.65
C SER A 354 -63.02 81.44 21.68
N LYS A 355 -62.52 82.17 20.68
CA LYS A 355 -61.44 81.68 19.79
C LYS A 355 -60.14 81.47 20.57
N LEU A 356 -59.80 82.37 21.48
CA LEU A 356 -58.62 82.26 22.33
C LEU A 356 -58.73 81.05 23.25
N SER A 357 -59.88 80.81 23.88
CA SER A 357 -60.06 79.62 24.72
C SER A 357 -59.99 78.32 23.89
N THR A 358 -60.56 78.32 22.68
CA THR A 358 -60.52 77.17 21.77
C THR A 358 -59.09 76.88 21.30
N THR A 359 -58.34 77.90 20.90
CA THR A 359 -56.94 77.75 20.49
C THR A 359 -56.04 77.34 21.66
N THR A 360 -56.30 77.86 22.86
CA THR A 360 -55.58 77.42 24.09
C THR A 360 -55.87 75.96 24.41
N SER A 361 -57.13 75.53 24.29
CA SER A 361 -57.54 74.12 24.45
C SER A 361 -56.84 73.22 23.42
N ASN A 362 -56.84 73.61 22.14
CA ASN A 362 -56.17 72.88 21.08
C ASN A 362 -54.65 72.81 21.32
N LEU A 363 -54.02 73.91 21.74
CA LEU A 363 -52.61 73.94 22.06
C LEU A 363 -52.29 72.96 23.20
N SER A 364 -53.10 72.94 24.26
CA SER A 364 -52.92 71.98 25.36
C SER A 364 -53.05 70.53 24.90
N THR A 365 -53.96 70.26 23.97
CA THR A 365 -54.17 68.92 23.37
C THR A 365 -53.00 68.52 22.47
N CYS A 366 -52.46 69.45 21.69
CA CYS A 366 -51.26 69.21 20.89
C CYS A 366 -50.03 68.98 21.78
N GLN A 367 -49.90 69.72 22.87
CA GLN A 367 -48.81 69.54 23.84
C GLN A 367 -48.88 68.17 24.51
N SER A 368 -50.06 67.71 24.91
CA SER A 368 -50.21 66.35 25.46
C SER A 368 -49.89 65.28 24.43
N ALA A 369 -50.42 65.39 23.20
CA ALA A 369 -50.13 64.43 22.13
C ALA A 369 -48.62 64.37 21.79
N LEU A 370 -47.94 65.51 21.79
CA LEU A 370 -46.50 65.57 21.54
C LEU A 370 -45.69 64.94 22.68
N ALA A 371 -46.13 65.12 23.93
CA ALA A 371 -45.52 64.44 25.08
C ALA A 371 -45.68 62.91 25.00
N ASP A 372 -46.85 62.42 24.58
CA ASP A 372 -47.11 60.99 24.42
C ASP A 372 -46.28 60.39 23.27
N LEU A 373 -46.21 61.06 22.11
CA LEU A 373 -45.33 60.66 21.00
C LEU A 373 -43.85 60.60 21.40
N ARG A 374 -43.38 61.55 22.23
CA ARG A 374 -42.01 61.53 22.75
C ARG A 374 -41.75 60.32 23.65
N ARG A 375 -42.72 59.94 24.48
CA ARG A 375 -42.66 58.73 25.32
C ARG A 375 -42.64 57.46 24.47
N GLU A 376 -43.53 57.36 23.49
CA GLU A 376 -43.57 56.21 22.58
C GLU A 376 -42.26 56.06 21.80
N HIS A 377 -41.67 57.17 21.34
CA HIS A 377 -40.39 57.14 20.67
C HIS A 377 -39.25 56.71 21.60
N SER A 378 -39.23 57.15 22.86
CA SER A 378 -38.25 56.65 23.84
C SER A 378 -38.43 55.16 24.13
N ASP A 379 -39.68 54.69 24.25
CA ASP A 379 -39.99 53.28 24.47
C ASP A 379 -39.61 52.43 23.26
N LEU A 380 -39.84 52.90 22.04
CA LEU A 380 -39.46 52.19 20.83
C LEU A 380 -37.93 52.11 20.70
N ARG A 381 -37.21 53.19 21.03
CA ARG A 381 -35.75 53.22 21.01
C ARG A 381 -35.14 52.26 22.04
N THR A 382 -35.71 52.18 23.23
CA THR A 382 -35.25 51.23 24.25
C THR A 382 -35.53 49.78 23.84
N ARG A 383 -36.69 49.50 23.24
CA ARG A 383 -37.00 48.17 22.67
C ARG A 383 -36.07 47.80 21.52
N TYR A 384 -35.75 48.72 20.63
CA TYR A 384 -34.81 48.49 19.53
C TYR A 384 -33.41 48.16 20.07
N SER A 385 -32.90 48.92 21.04
CA SER A 385 -31.60 48.63 21.67
C SER A 385 -31.61 47.30 22.43
N ALA A 386 -32.73 46.93 23.06
CA ALA A 386 -32.87 45.62 23.69
C ALA A 386 -32.88 44.48 22.68
N LEU A 387 -33.54 44.66 21.53
CA LEU A 387 -33.55 43.68 20.43
C LEU A 387 -32.16 43.52 19.81
N GLU A 388 -31.44 44.63 19.59
CA GLU A 388 -30.07 44.64 19.07
C GLU A 388 -29.12 43.86 20.00
N LYS A 389 -29.20 44.10 21.32
CA LYS A 389 -28.47 43.33 22.34
C LYS A 389 -28.87 41.86 22.40
N ALA A 390 -30.14 41.55 22.16
CA ALA A 390 -30.61 40.16 22.11
C ALA A 390 -30.16 39.43 20.83
N HIS A 391 -29.84 40.16 19.76
CA HIS A 391 -29.37 39.63 18.49
C HIS A 391 -27.85 39.44 18.43
N GLU A 392 -27.09 40.18 19.23
CA GLU A 392 -25.62 40.06 19.32
C GLU A 392 -25.09 38.61 19.53
N PRO A 393 -25.74 37.75 20.34
CA PRO A 393 -25.33 36.34 20.47
C PRO A 393 -25.58 35.49 19.21
N CYS A 394 -26.54 35.88 18.36
CA CYS A 394 -26.85 35.12 17.15
C CYS A 394 -25.72 35.17 16.13
N ASP A 395 -24.96 36.26 16.09
CA ASP A 395 -23.79 36.39 15.22
C ASP A 395 -22.68 35.43 15.65
N GLY A 396 -22.44 35.29 16.96
CA GLY A 396 -21.50 34.30 17.50
C GLY A 396 -21.91 32.86 17.15
N VAL A 397 -23.19 32.51 17.31
CA VAL A 397 -23.70 31.19 16.92
C VAL A 397 -23.55 30.95 15.41
N ARG A 398 -23.71 31.99 14.57
CA ARG A 398 -23.52 31.89 13.13
C ARG A 398 -22.07 31.60 12.76
N GLU A 399 -21.12 32.25 13.43
CA GLU A 399 -19.69 31.98 13.25
C GLU A 399 -19.31 30.57 13.70
N GLU A 400 -19.82 30.10 14.84
CA GLU A 400 -19.64 28.73 15.31
C GLU A 400 -20.22 27.69 14.34
N LEU A 401 -21.40 27.98 13.75
CA LEU A 401 -22.02 27.09 12.76
C LEU A 401 -21.19 27.01 11.47
N LEU A 402 -20.64 28.14 11.02
CA LEU A 402 -19.72 28.17 9.86
C LEU A 402 -18.39 27.46 10.18
N ALA A 403 -17.89 27.55 11.41
CA ALA A 403 -16.67 26.86 11.83
C ALA A 403 -16.89 25.34 11.87
N THR A 404 -18.00 24.89 12.43
CA THR A 404 -18.37 23.46 12.49
C THR A 404 -18.67 22.88 11.11
N GLU A 405 -19.31 23.65 10.20
CA GLU A 405 -19.52 23.24 8.81
C GLU A 405 -18.20 23.01 8.07
N LYS A 406 -17.22 23.92 8.23
CA LYS A 406 -15.88 23.75 7.66
C LYS A 406 -15.16 22.53 8.23
N GLU A 407 -15.29 22.29 9.54
CA GLU A 407 -14.71 21.10 10.18
C GLU A 407 -15.34 19.81 9.66
N CYS A 408 -16.66 19.77 9.50
CA CYS A 408 -17.38 18.65 8.91
C CYS A 408 -16.93 18.37 7.48
N MET A 409 -16.73 19.40 6.66
CA MET A 409 -16.18 19.24 5.30
C MET A 409 -14.76 18.65 5.31
N PHE A 410 -13.88 19.14 6.19
CA PHE A 410 -12.52 18.62 6.31
C PHE A 410 -12.49 17.16 6.77
N ARG A 411 -13.34 16.81 7.75
CA ARG A 411 -13.52 15.42 8.20
C ARG A 411 -14.07 14.55 7.07
N GLY A 412 -15.03 15.05 6.27
CA GLY A 412 -15.56 14.36 5.11
C GLY A 412 -14.48 14.03 4.07
N GLN A 413 -13.65 15.00 3.70
CA GLN A 413 -12.52 14.79 2.78
C GLN A 413 -11.51 13.77 3.33
N LYS A 414 -11.25 13.79 4.64
CA LYS A 414 -10.38 12.81 5.29
C LYS A 414 -10.97 11.40 5.27
N ILE A 415 -12.27 11.26 5.50
CA ILE A 415 -12.98 9.97 5.41
C ILE A 415 -12.90 9.42 3.98
N GLU A 416 -13.18 10.25 2.97
CA GLU A 416 -13.09 9.86 1.56
C GLU A 416 -11.66 9.41 1.18
N GLY A 417 -10.64 10.08 1.72
CA GLY A 417 -9.24 9.67 1.55
C GLY A 417 -8.95 8.29 2.15
N LEU A 418 -9.42 8.04 3.37
CA LEU A 418 -9.26 6.74 4.04
C LEU A 418 -10.04 5.61 3.35
N GLU A 419 -11.21 5.89 2.80
CA GLU A 419 -11.99 4.93 2.01
C GLU A 419 -11.25 4.52 0.73
N LYS A 420 -10.64 5.48 0.01
CA LYS A 420 -9.78 5.19 -1.15
C LYS A 420 -8.56 4.36 -0.76
N ASP A 421 -7.96 4.62 0.38
CA ASP A 421 -6.84 3.82 0.89
C ASP A 421 -7.26 2.40 1.27
N LEU A 422 -8.42 2.24 1.91
CA LEU A 422 -9.00 0.92 2.22
C LEU A 422 -9.27 0.12 0.95
N GLN A 423 -9.87 0.72 -0.07
CA GLN A 423 -10.09 0.06 -1.37
C GLN A 423 -8.77 -0.35 -2.02
N ARG A 424 -7.74 0.51 -2.00
CA ARG A 424 -6.40 0.17 -2.52
C ARG A 424 -5.77 -0.99 -1.75
N MET A 425 -5.93 -1.04 -0.44
CA MET A 425 -5.42 -2.12 0.40
C MET A 425 -6.18 -3.43 0.18
N GLU A 426 -7.50 -3.37 -0.02
CA GLU A 426 -8.33 -4.54 -0.32
C GLU A 426 -7.95 -5.17 -1.67
N ILE A 427 -7.76 -4.36 -2.71
CA ILE A 427 -7.29 -4.82 -4.03
C ILE A 427 -5.92 -5.51 -3.90
N LYS A 428 -4.96 -4.87 -3.21
CA LYS A 428 -3.63 -5.47 -2.95
C LYS A 428 -3.72 -6.79 -2.18
N SER A 429 -4.58 -6.86 -1.17
CA SER A 429 -4.77 -8.09 -0.39
C SER A 429 -5.34 -9.22 -1.24
N ARG A 430 -6.24 -8.93 -2.18
CA ARG A 430 -6.76 -9.94 -3.13
C ARG A 430 -5.67 -10.40 -4.10
N ASP A 431 -4.90 -9.48 -4.67
CA ASP A 431 -3.78 -9.80 -5.56
C ASP A 431 -2.74 -10.68 -4.88
N ASP A 432 -2.39 -10.39 -3.62
CA ASP A 432 -1.43 -11.17 -2.86
C ASP A 432 -1.97 -12.56 -2.49
N ALA A 433 -3.27 -12.67 -2.16
CA ALA A 433 -3.92 -13.97 -1.95
C ALA A 433 -3.89 -14.83 -3.22
N GLU A 434 -4.11 -14.24 -4.40
CA GLU A 434 -3.99 -14.95 -5.67
C GLU A 434 -2.55 -15.40 -5.97
N LYS A 435 -1.55 -14.56 -5.69
CA LYS A 435 -0.13 -14.94 -5.85
C LYS A 435 0.23 -16.11 -4.95
N VAL A 436 -0.23 -16.10 -3.70
CA VAL A 436 -0.02 -17.21 -2.75
C VAL A 436 -0.71 -18.48 -3.26
N LYS A 437 -1.93 -18.39 -3.79
CA LYS A 437 -2.63 -19.53 -4.40
C LYS A 437 -1.84 -20.12 -5.57
N ARG A 438 -1.37 -19.29 -6.50
CA ARG A 438 -0.53 -19.73 -7.64
C ARG A 438 0.78 -20.36 -7.19
N ALA A 439 1.43 -19.79 -6.18
CA ALA A 439 2.66 -20.36 -5.61
C ALA A 439 2.41 -21.75 -4.99
N ASN A 440 1.31 -21.91 -4.25
CA ASN A 440 0.93 -23.20 -3.68
C ASN A 440 0.64 -24.25 -4.78
N GLU A 441 -0.05 -23.88 -5.85
CA GLU A 441 -0.30 -24.77 -7.00
C GLU A 441 0.99 -25.19 -7.72
N LEU A 442 1.99 -24.31 -7.79
CA LEU A 442 3.31 -24.66 -8.34
C LEU A 442 4.07 -25.62 -7.44
N VAL A 443 4.03 -25.40 -6.11
CA VAL A 443 4.67 -26.29 -5.14
C VAL A 443 4.03 -27.68 -5.14
N THR A 444 2.70 -27.78 -5.25
CA THR A 444 2.04 -29.09 -5.33
C THR A 444 2.40 -29.84 -6.60
N ARG A 445 2.45 -29.17 -7.76
CA ARG A 445 2.92 -29.78 -9.02
C ARG A 445 4.39 -30.22 -8.94
N ALA A 446 5.25 -29.41 -8.34
CA ALA A 446 6.66 -29.76 -8.15
C ALA A 446 6.81 -31.00 -7.26
N LYS A 447 6.06 -31.09 -6.16
CA LYS A 447 6.05 -32.27 -5.29
C LYS A 447 5.55 -33.52 -5.99
N SER A 448 4.50 -33.43 -6.82
CA SER A 448 4.05 -34.59 -7.58
C SER A 448 5.08 -35.04 -8.63
N ALA A 449 5.82 -34.11 -9.23
CA ALA A 449 6.89 -34.44 -10.16
C ALA A 449 8.10 -35.07 -9.45
N GLU A 450 8.46 -34.58 -8.26
CA GLU A 450 9.49 -35.16 -7.41
C GLU A 450 9.14 -36.59 -7.00
N GLN A 451 7.89 -36.84 -6.58
CA GLN A 451 7.41 -38.18 -6.26
C GLN A 451 7.49 -39.15 -7.46
N ALA A 452 7.12 -38.70 -8.65
CA ALA A 452 7.23 -39.51 -9.87
C ALA A 452 8.69 -39.86 -10.20
N LEU A 453 9.62 -38.92 -10.01
CA LEU A 453 11.05 -39.17 -10.21
C LEU A 453 11.62 -40.14 -9.15
N ASP A 454 11.18 -40.03 -7.89
CA ASP A 454 11.58 -40.97 -6.84
C ASP A 454 11.09 -42.40 -7.13
N GLU A 455 9.87 -42.54 -7.65
CA GLU A 455 9.32 -43.82 -8.12
C GLU A 455 10.13 -44.40 -9.28
N GLU A 456 10.53 -43.57 -10.25
CA GLU A 456 11.40 -43.97 -11.36
C GLU A 456 12.79 -44.41 -10.87
N ILE A 457 13.40 -43.66 -9.94
CA ILE A 457 14.68 -44.03 -9.32
C ILE A 457 14.55 -45.38 -8.60
N GLN A 458 13.47 -45.61 -7.86
CA GLN A 458 13.24 -46.89 -7.20
C GLN A 458 13.06 -48.02 -8.21
N HIS A 459 12.33 -47.79 -9.30
CA HIS A 459 12.17 -48.77 -10.37
C HIS A 459 13.51 -49.08 -11.04
N LEU A 460 14.31 -48.08 -11.38
CA LEU A 460 15.64 -48.26 -11.97
C LEU A 460 16.60 -48.97 -11.02
N ARG A 461 16.54 -48.69 -9.72
CA ARG A 461 17.32 -49.42 -8.71
C ARG A 461 16.93 -50.90 -8.65
N LYS A 462 15.63 -51.23 -8.70
CA LYS A 462 15.17 -52.63 -8.76
C LYS A 462 15.67 -53.32 -10.02
N ALA A 463 15.51 -52.67 -11.18
CA ALA A 463 16.00 -53.20 -12.45
C ALA A 463 17.53 -53.39 -12.45
N TYR A 464 18.29 -52.49 -11.82
CA TYR A 464 19.73 -52.63 -11.65
C TYR A 464 20.11 -53.82 -10.77
N ILE A 465 19.42 -54.01 -9.64
CA ILE A 465 19.65 -55.16 -8.75
C ILE A 465 19.35 -56.47 -9.50
N GLU A 466 18.24 -56.54 -10.23
CA GLU A 466 17.90 -57.70 -11.07
C GLU A 466 18.96 -57.94 -12.17
N ALA A 467 19.43 -56.88 -12.83
CA ALA A 467 20.49 -56.97 -13.83
C ALA A 467 21.81 -57.47 -13.23
N SER A 468 22.16 -57.04 -12.01
CA SER A 468 23.39 -57.46 -11.34
C SER A 468 23.44 -58.97 -11.06
N GLN A 469 22.29 -59.62 -10.86
CA GLN A 469 22.22 -61.07 -10.67
C GLN A 469 22.62 -61.84 -11.93
N TYR A 470 22.36 -61.30 -13.13
CA TYR A 470 22.80 -61.92 -14.38
C TYR A 470 24.32 -61.85 -14.56
N GLN A 471 25.01 -60.91 -13.92
CA GLN A 471 26.47 -60.84 -13.98
C GLN A 471 27.09 -62.06 -13.30
N GLU A 472 26.56 -62.50 -12.16
CA GLU A 472 27.00 -63.71 -11.47
C GLU A 472 26.75 -64.95 -12.35
N LEU A 473 25.54 -65.08 -12.91
CA LEU A 473 25.22 -66.18 -13.82
C LEU A 473 26.09 -66.21 -15.08
N TYR A 474 26.47 -65.05 -15.61
CA TYR A 474 27.37 -64.95 -16.76
C TYR A 474 28.79 -65.38 -16.38
N ASN A 475 29.29 -64.95 -15.23
CA ASN A 475 30.60 -65.36 -14.73
C ASN A 475 30.66 -66.88 -14.49
N ASP A 476 29.61 -67.47 -13.90
CA ASP A 476 29.49 -68.92 -13.70
C ASP A 476 29.50 -69.66 -15.04
N LEU A 477 28.75 -69.16 -16.03
CA LEU A 477 28.72 -69.73 -17.37
C LEU A 477 30.08 -69.61 -18.08
N GLN A 478 30.77 -68.48 -17.91
CA GLN A 478 32.10 -68.27 -18.44
C GLN A 478 33.11 -69.24 -17.81
N GLU A 479 33.09 -69.44 -16.49
CA GLU A 479 33.94 -70.40 -15.80
C GLU A 479 33.67 -71.84 -16.30
N GLN A 480 32.40 -72.22 -16.48
CA GLN A 480 32.03 -73.51 -17.07
C GLN A 480 32.59 -73.66 -18.49
N HIS A 481 32.52 -72.62 -19.31
CA HIS A 481 33.06 -72.63 -20.67
C HIS A 481 34.59 -72.78 -20.67
N GLU A 482 35.29 -72.02 -19.82
CA GLU A 482 36.75 -72.11 -19.66
C GLU A 482 37.19 -73.51 -19.21
N MET A 483 36.45 -74.14 -18.28
CA MET A 483 36.69 -75.52 -17.86
C MET A 483 36.49 -76.52 -19.01
N ILE A 484 35.48 -76.32 -19.87
CA ILE A 484 35.26 -77.19 -21.03
C ILE A 484 36.40 -77.04 -22.04
N LEU A 485 36.83 -75.81 -22.34
CA LEU A 485 37.98 -75.57 -23.22
C LEU A 485 39.27 -76.18 -22.65
N ALA A 486 39.49 -76.10 -21.34
CA ALA A 486 40.62 -76.75 -20.69
C ALA A 486 40.57 -78.28 -20.80
N ARG A 487 39.38 -78.89 -20.70
CA ARG A 487 39.20 -80.34 -20.92
C ARG A 487 39.41 -80.74 -22.37
N GLU A 488 38.91 -79.94 -23.32
CA GLU A 488 39.08 -80.18 -24.75
C GLU A 488 40.56 -80.11 -25.15
N THR A 489 41.28 -79.08 -24.70
CA THR A 489 42.71 -78.94 -24.94
C THR A 489 43.51 -80.10 -24.36
N ALA A 490 43.25 -80.52 -23.11
CA ALA A 490 43.87 -81.70 -22.52
C ALA A 490 43.58 -82.98 -23.31
N ALA A 491 42.34 -83.16 -23.79
CA ALA A 491 41.96 -84.32 -24.61
C ALA A 491 42.65 -84.31 -25.99
N ILE A 492 42.83 -83.14 -26.60
CA ILE A 492 43.57 -82.98 -27.88
C ILE A 492 45.05 -83.32 -27.67
N GLU A 493 45.66 -82.84 -26.58
CA GLU A 493 47.05 -83.17 -26.24
C GLU A 493 47.23 -84.67 -26.03
N GLU A 494 46.37 -85.31 -25.24
CA GLU A 494 46.40 -86.76 -25.00
C GLU A 494 46.19 -87.55 -26.31
N ALA A 495 45.24 -87.15 -27.15
CA ALA A 495 45.03 -87.76 -28.46
C ALA A 495 46.26 -87.61 -29.37
N GLY A 496 46.93 -86.46 -29.33
CA GLY A 496 48.19 -86.22 -30.03
C GLY A 496 49.32 -87.12 -29.52
N TRP A 497 49.48 -87.23 -28.20
CA TRP A 497 50.44 -88.13 -27.56
C TRP A 497 50.19 -89.60 -27.96
N LEU A 498 48.94 -90.06 -27.90
CA LEU A 498 48.57 -91.43 -28.30
C LEU A 498 48.82 -91.67 -29.80
N ALA A 499 48.55 -90.69 -30.66
CA ALA A 499 48.82 -90.78 -32.08
C ALA A 499 50.32 -90.93 -32.36
N MET A 500 51.20 -90.19 -31.65
CA MET A 500 52.65 -90.33 -31.77
C MET A 500 53.13 -91.72 -31.36
N HIS A 501 52.72 -92.21 -30.19
CA HIS A 501 53.09 -93.54 -29.71
C HIS A 501 52.58 -94.67 -30.63
N ASN A 502 51.36 -94.53 -31.17
CA ASN A 502 50.83 -95.49 -32.13
C ASN A 502 51.62 -95.49 -33.44
N ALA A 503 52.08 -94.33 -33.91
CA ALA A 503 52.94 -94.24 -35.08
C ALA A 503 54.30 -94.91 -34.85
N GLU A 504 54.91 -94.71 -33.68
CA GLU A 504 56.15 -95.39 -33.27
C GLU A 504 55.96 -96.91 -33.23
N LEU A 505 54.87 -97.39 -32.62
CA LEU A 505 54.53 -98.81 -32.56
C LEU A 505 54.37 -99.47 -33.93
N VAL A 506 53.67 -98.80 -34.85
CA VAL A 506 53.47 -99.30 -36.22
C VAL A 506 54.82 -99.39 -36.95
N GLY A 507 55.76 -98.49 -36.66
CA GLY A 507 57.10 -98.47 -37.23
C GLY A 507 58.04 -99.59 -36.74
N HIS A 508 57.76 -100.24 -35.62
CA HIS A 508 58.58 -101.35 -35.13
C HIS A 508 58.32 -102.63 -35.94
N SER A 509 59.37 -103.31 -36.42
CA SER A 509 59.27 -104.60 -37.13
C SER A 509 59.37 -105.83 -36.22
N ASN A 510 59.69 -105.64 -34.93
CA ASN A 510 59.89 -106.71 -33.95
C ASN A 510 58.62 -106.94 -33.12
N ASP A 511 57.97 -108.07 -33.33
CA ASP A 511 56.71 -108.42 -32.66
C ASP A 511 56.85 -108.57 -31.14
N VAL A 512 58.03 -108.97 -30.63
CA VAL A 512 58.27 -109.08 -29.18
C VAL A 512 58.26 -107.70 -28.51
N GLN A 513 58.79 -106.68 -29.17
CA GLN A 513 58.76 -105.30 -28.67
C GLN A 513 57.33 -104.73 -28.67
N LYS A 514 56.53 -105.04 -29.71
CA LYS A 514 55.11 -104.67 -29.74
C LYS A 514 54.33 -105.31 -28.60
N VAL A 515 54.53 -106.61 -28.34
CA VAL A 515 53.86 -107.32 -27.24
C VAL A 515 54.26 -106.73 -25.89
N SER A 516 55.56 -106.51 -25.66
CA SER A 516 56.06 -105.93 -24.41
C SER A 516 55.52 -104.51 -24.17
N TYR A 517 55.41 -103.69 -25.22
CA TYR A 517 54.83 -102.35 -25.11
C TYR A 517 53.33 -102.40 -24.82
N VAL A 518 52.56 -103.22 -25.55
CA VAL A 518 51.12 -103.40 -25.28
C VAL A 518 50.89 -103.90 -23.85
N GLU A 519 51.74 -104.77 -23.34
CA GLU A 519 51.69 -105.25 -21.96
C GLU A 519 52.10 -104.17 -20.94
N GLY A 520 53.02 -103.28 -21.31
CA GLY A 520 53.35 -102.06 -20.56
C GLY A 520 52.15 -101.12 -20.46
N VAL A 521 51.52 -100.77 -21.58
CA VAL A 521 50.30 -99.94 -21.62
C VAL A 521 49.16 -100.55 -20.83
N ARG A 522 48.98 -101.88 -20.87
CA ARG A 522 47.97 -102.56 -20.03
C ARG A 522 48.26 -102.42 -18.54
N ARG A 523 49.53 -102.49 -18.13
CA ARG A 523 49.95 -102.30 -16.73
C ARG A 523 49.76 -100.85 -16.30
N GLU A 524 50.17 -99.89 -17.11
CA GLU A 524 49.96 -98.46 -16.85
C GLU A 524 48.46 -98.15 -16.77
N MET A 525 47.63 -98.67 -17.69
CA MET A 525 46.18 -98.52 -17.63
C MET A 525 45.59 -99.13 -16.34
N ALA A 526 46.11 -100.27 -15.88
CA ALA A 526 45.67 -100.87 -14.62
C ALA A 526 46.04 -99.99 -13.41
N LEU A 527 47.25 -99.43 -13.39
CA LEU A 527 47.69 -98.48 -12.35
C LEU A 527 46.85 -97.21 -12.37
N VAL A 528 46.63 -96.61 -13.54
CA VAL A 528 45.79 -95.41 -13.69
C VAL A 528 44.35 -95.69 -13.25
N LYS A 529 43.78 -96.86 -13.56
CA LYS A 529 42.45 -97.24 -13.06
C LYS A 529 42.41 -97.35 -11.54
N GLN A 530 43.45 -97.90 -10.93
CA GLN A 530 43.57 -97.98 -9.48
C GLN A 530 43.70 -96.59 -8.86
N GLU A 531 44.58 -95.74 -9.39
CA GLU A 531 44.75 -94.36 -8.95
C GLU A 531 43.43 -93.57 -9.09
N LEU A 532 42.75 -93.70 -10.23
CA LEU A 532 41.45 -93.06 -10.48
C LEU A 532 40.35 -93.56 -9.54
N ALA A 533 40.36 -94.84 -9.15
CA ALA A 533 39.46 -95.35 -8.13
C ALA A 533 39.78 -94.76 -6.74
N THR A 534 41.07 -94.64 -6.39
CA THR A 534 41.50 -94.05 -5.11
C THR A 534 41.17 -92.56 -5.02
N THR A 535 41.40 -91.79 -6.09
CA THR A 535 41.08 -90.35 -6.13
C THR A 535 39.58 -90.10 -6.09
N ARG A 536 38.77 -90.91 -6.79
CA ARG A 536 37.29 -90.87 -6.65
C ARG A 536 36.83 -91.15 -5.23
N HIS A 537 37.44 -92.10 -4.54
CA HIS A 537 37.11 -92.38 -3.15
C HIS A 537 37.46 -91.19 -2.23
N LEU A 538 38.63 -90.58 -2.41
CA LEU A 538 39.03 -89.37 -1.67
C LEU A 538 38.11 -88.18 -1.96
N LEU A 539 37.72 -87.97 -3.21
CA LEU A 539 36.78 -86.94 -3.63
C LEU A 539 35.42 -87.11 -2.94
N ASN A 540 34.88 -88.34 -2.94
CA ASN A 540 33.62 -88.64 -2.25
C ASN A 540 33.73 -88.37 -0.74
N ASN A 541 34.80 -88.81 -0.09
CA ASN A 541 35.04 -88.53 1.33
C ASN A 541 35.16 -87.02 1.63
N ALA A 542 35.74 -86.24 0.71
CA ALA A 542 35.81 -84.80 0.85
C ALA A 542 34.44 -84.14 0.68
N ASN A 543 33.64 -84.57 -0.30
CA ASN A 543 32.28 -84.10 -0.52
C ASN A 543 31.38 -84.40 0.69
N ASP A 544 31.49 -85.59 1.29
CA ASP A 544 30.75 -85.94 2.51
C ASP A 544 31.10 -84.99 3.68
N LYS A 545 32.39 -84.60 3.80
CA LYS A 545 32.83 -83.61 4.78
C LYS A 545 32.30 -82.21 4.49
N VAL A 546 32.32 -81.79 3.22
CA VAL A 546 31.75 -80.49 2.81
C VAL A 546 30.26 -80.46 3.15
N GLN A 547 29.51 -81.51 2.83
CA GLN A 547 28.10 -81.59 3.15
C GLN A 547 27.84 -81.56 4.67
N THR A 548 28.71 -82.20 5.46
CA THR A 548 28.65 -82.13 6.93
C THR A 548 28.87 -80.70 7.43
N LEU A 549 29.88 -79.99 6.90
CA LEU A 549 30.18 -78.61 7.26
C LEU A 549 29.09 -77.63 6.78
N GLU A 550 28.51 -77.84 5.61
CA GLU A 550 27.39 -77.05 5.09
C GLU A 550 26.16 -77.20 6.00
N ASN A 551 25.87 -78.42 6.45
CA ASN A 551 24.80 -78.67 7.42
C ASN A 551 25.08 -77.99 8.77
N GLU A 552 26.33 -78.00 9.25
CA GLU A 552 26.73 -77.26 10.46
C GLU A 552 26.56 -75.74 10.28
N ILE A 553 27.00 -75.17 9.14
CA ILE A 553 26.84 -73.75 8.83
C ILE A 553 25.35 -73.39 8.74
N ALA A 554 24.52 -74.22 8.12
CA ALA A 554 23.08 -74.02 8.07
C ALA A 554 22.46 -74.03 9.47
N ALA A 555 22.90 -74.96 10.35
CA ALA A 555 22.50 -74.98 11.74
C ALA A 555 22.88 -73.66 12.45
N TYR A 556 24.11 -73.17 12.29
CA TYR A 556 24.52 -71.88 12.87
C TYR A 556 23.75 -70.69 12.29
N LYS A 557 23.50 -70.64 10.97
CA LYS A 557 22.70 -69.58 10.33
C LYS A 557 21.25 -69.58 10.81
N SER A 558 20.65 -70.74 11.07
CA SER A 558 19.30 -70.83 11.63
C SER A 558 19.19 -70.31 13.06
N VAL A 559 20.30 -70.30 13.81
CA VAL A 559 20.37 -69.64 15.14
C VAL A 559 20.45 -68.11 14.98
N ASP A 560 21.16 -67.61 13.97
CA ASP A 560 21.30 -66.16 13.71
C ASP A 560 20.02 -65.53 13.11
N ALA A 561 19.28 -66.26 12.27
CA ALA A 561 18.03 -65.77 11.68
C ALA A 561 16.90 -65.54 12.71
N GLY A 562 17.03 -66.07 13.93
CA GLY A 562 16.11 -65.79 15.04
C GLY A 562 16.28 -64.39 15.67
N LEU A 563 17.38 -63.69 15.36
CA LEU A 563 17.69 -62.39 15.97
C LEU A 563 17.17 -61.18 15.18
N ASP A 564 16.89 -61.33 13.89
CA ASP A 564 16.42 -60.23 13.01
C ASP A 564 14.88 -60.06 12.98
N GLY A 565 14.12 -61.05 13.49
CA GLY A 565 12.65 -60.97 13.57
C GLY A 565 12.12 -60.17 14.77
N LEU A 566 12.97 -59.88 15.75
CA LEU A 566 12.67 -59.00 16.87
C LEU A 566 13.57 -57.78 16.73
N ASN A 567 13.01 -56.64 16.30
CA ASN A 567 13.64 -55.32 16.19
C ASN A 567 14.27 -54.82 17.53
N LEU A 568 15.27 -55.53 18.05
CA LEU A 568 16.10 -55.16 19.18
C LEU A 568 17.44 -54.71 18.60
N GLY A 569 17.40 -53.51 18.01
CA GLY A 569 18.59 -52.83 17.56
C GLY A 569 19.62 -52.73 18.67
N ALA A 570 20.84 -53.14 18.34
CA ALA A 570 22.09 -52.80 18.98
C ALA A 570 22.28 -53.16 20.47
N SER A 571 23.46 -53.74 20.72
CA SER A 571 24.20 -53.68 21.99
C SER A 571 23.89 -54.75 23.04
N THR A 572 24.58 -55.88 22.92
CA THR A 572 25.20 -56.53 24.10
C THR A 572 26.69 -56.72 23.86
N ARG A 573 27.42 -55.60 23.77
CA ARG A 573 28.82 -55.57 24.15
C ARG A 573 28.85 -55.77 25.66
N THR A 574 29.26 -56.96 26.11
CA THR A 574 29.50 -57.30 27.51
C THR A 574 30.52 -56.32 28.13
N ARG A 575 29.99 -55.25 28.75
CA ARG A 575 30.77 -54.28 29.50
C ARG A 575 31.08 -54.89 30.86
N VAL A 576 32.34 -55.27 31.06
CA VAL A 576 32.91 -55.63 32.36
C VAL A 576 32.59 -54.54 33.38
N VAL A 577 31.76 -54.88 34.37
CA VAL A 577 31.42 -54.03 35.51
C VAL A 577 32.64 -53.97 36.43
N ARG A 578 33.47 -52.94 36.29
CA ARG A 578 34.37 -52.50 37.36
C ARG A 578 33.55 -51.64 38.33
N ARG A 579 33.32 -52.18 39.53
CA ARG A 579 32.88 -51.41 40.69
C ARG A 579 33.90 -50.30 40.97
N GLN A 580 33.46 -49.06 41.01
CA GLN A 580 34.12 -47.94 41.66
C GLN A 580 33.03 -47.10 42.37
N PRO A 581 33.40 -46.43 43.47
CA PRO A 581 32.58 -46.32 44.67
C PRO A 581 31.62 -45.12 44.65
N GLU A 582 30.68 -45.20 45.58
CA GLU A 582 29.73 -44.16 45.98
C GLU A 582 30.41 -42.81 46.20
N GLY A 583 29.80 -41.74 45.69
CA GLY A 583 30.16 -40.38 46.05
C GLY A 583 30.33 -39.47 44.83
N GLY A 584 29.27 -38.79 44.44
CA GLY A 584 29.33 -37.81 43.37
C GLY A 584 27.98 -37.22 43.02
N GLN A 585 27.40 -36.49 43.97
CA GLN A 585 26.38 -35.48 43.66
C GLN A 585 26.87 -34.61 42.52
N LEU A 586 26.04 -34.37 41.50
CA LEU A 586 25.96 -33.08 40.82
C LEU A 586 24.66 -33.03 40.01
N THR A 587 23.74 -32.24 40.56
CA THR A 587 22.60 -31.60 39.92
C THR A 587 22.98 -30.98 38.57
N VAL A 588 22.07 -30.99 37.58
CA VAL A 588 21.44 -29.78 36.99
C VAL A 588 20.52 -30.17 35.82
N SER A 589 19.35 -29.55 35.88
CA SER A 589 18.18 -29.50 35.00
C SER A 589 18.38 -29.03 33.55
N LYS A 590 17.51 -29.50 32.64
CA LYS A 590 16.75 -28.73 31.62
C LYS A 590 15.83 -29.71 30.84
N ILE A 591 14.55 -29.83 31.15
CA ILE A 591 13.40 -29.06 30.61
C ILE A 591 13.48 -28.85 29.10
N GLY A 592 12.85 -29.77 28.35
CA GLY A 592 12.41 -29.58 26.97
C GLY A 592 10.90 -29.81 26.90
N ARG A 593 10.13 -28.72 26.71
CA ARG A 593 8.67 -28.73 26.57
C ARG A 593 8.29 -29.24 25.18
N SER A 594 7.49 -30.29 25.14
CA SER A 594 6.70 -30.73 24.00
C SER A 594 5.41 -29.92 23.90
N ILE A 595 5.17 -29.31 22.73
CA ILE A 595 3.90 -28.64 22.38
C ILE A 595 3.10 -29.63 21.53
N LEU A 596 2.00 -30.13 22.10
CA LEU A 596 0.93 -30.86 21.42
C LEU A 596 -0.05 -29.85 20.81
N GLY A 597 -0.33 -29.98 19.51
CA GLY A 597 -1.40 -29.25 18.82
C GLY A 597 -2.77 -29.94 19.02
N PRO A 598 -3.89 -29.20 18.96
CA PRO A 598 -5.22 -29.77 19.10
C PRO A 598 -5.83 -30.15 17.74
N ASN A 599 -6.43 -31.34 17.71
CA ASN A 599 -7.37 -31.81 16.70
C ASN A 599 -8.68 -31.00 16.79
N GLY A 600 -9.07 -30.35 15.69
CA GLY A 600 -10.42 -29.82 15.51
C GLY A 600 -11.24 -30.73 14.60
N ARG A 601 -12.25 -31.38 15.18
CA ARG A 601 -13.44 -31.88 14.47
C ARG A 601 -14.55 -30.86 14.72
N HIS A 602 -15.11 -30.31 13.65
CA HIS A 602 -16.55 -30.15 13.39
C HIS A 602 -16.76 -29.77 11.94
#